data_AF-A0A2V6JDV6-F1
#
_entry.id   AF-A0A2V6JDV6-F1
#
_cell.length_a   1.000
_cell.length_b   1.000
_cell.length_c   1.000
_cell.angle_alpha   90.00
_cell.angle_beta   90.00
_cell.angle_gamma   90.00
#
_symmetry.space_group_name_H-M   'P 1'
#
loop_
_entity.id
_entity.type
_entity.pdbx_description
1 polymer ?
#
loop_
_entity_poly.entity_id
_entity_poly.type
_entity_poly.pdbx_seq_one_letter_code
_entity_poly.pdbx_strand_id
1 'polypeptide(L)'
;MAITVQGGAAAPAVAAQPPASSPATAARGRPPIPNSTKPQDILYQLTEPSRTVASFEPLYTRRGFWAAQSLPIAALLVFAGWKIRRARLDDREARRIGALQHEAAELMHNLRRDDASPREYYAEASRVVRLKAALASRNRAVDPNAVDAETAAETFKLDTDSRKRLRRLFEQNDEWQYSGTHNGPGRISPENRRDVLELIENLK
;
A
#
# COMPACT_ATOMS: atom_id res chain seq x y z
N MET A 1 -34.09 19.02 27.23
CA MET A 1 -34.07 17.86 28.14
C MET A 1 -32.64 17.68 28.62
N ALA A 2 -32.40 17.81 29.92
CA ALA A 2 -31.06 17.81 30.51
C ALA A 2 -30.78 16.44 31.15
N ILE A 3 -29.62 15.88 30.83
CA ILE A 3 -29.13 14.59 31.32
C ILE A 3 -28.08 14.91 32.38
N THR A 4 -28.36 14.63 33.66
CA THR A 4 -27.38 14.75 34.74
C THR A 4 -26.82 13.38 35.06
N VAL A 5 -25.58 13.15 34.65
CA VAL A 5 -24.75 12.00 35.04
C VAL A 5 -24.09 12.36 36.38
N GLN A 6 -24.45 11.65 37.45
CA GLN A 6 -23.82 11.81 38.77
C GLN A 6 -23.08 10.52 39.12
N GLY A 7 -21.80 10.47 38.73
CA GLY A 7 -20.82 9.56 39.28
C GLY A 7 -20.07 10.23 40.43
N GLY A 8 -19.72 9.46 41.46
CA GLY A 8 -18.71 9.87 42.45
C GLY A 8 -19.09 9.53 43.88
N ALA A 9 -18.71 8.34 44.33
CA ALA A 9 -18.74 7.95 45.74
C ALA A 9 -17.69 8.70 46.57
N ALA A 10 -18.05 9.08 47.80
CA ALA A 10 -17.11 9.25 48.91
C ALA A 10 -17.81 8.94 50.25
N ALA A 11 -17.09 8.21 51.09
CA ALA A 11 -17.53 7.44 52.27
C ALA A 11 -17.62 8.28 53.58
N PRO A 12 -17.99 7.70 54.75
CA PRO A 12 -18.64 8.39 55.87
C PRO A 12 -17.67 8.93 56.93
N ALA A 13 -18.12 9.94 57.70
CA ALA A 13 -17.46 10.41 58.92
C ALA A 13 -18.08 9.73 60.17
N VAL A 14 -17.22 9.31 61.10
CA VAL A 14 -17.50 8.56 62.35
C VAL A 14 -17.22 9.42 63.59
N ALA A 15 -17.89 9.06 64.71
CA ALA A 15 -17.63 9.37 66.14
C ALA A 15 -18.48 10.51 66.76
N ALA A 16 -19.04 10.45 67.98
CA ALA A 16 -18.89 9.57 69.14
C ALA A 16 -20.14 9.61 70.09
N GLN A 17 -20.19 8.68 71.06
CA GLN A 17 -21.30 8.26 71.97
C GLN A 17 -21.51 9.09 73.29
N PRO A 18 -22.54 8.77 74.13
CA PRO A 18 -23.20 9.59 75.19
C PRO A 18 -22.68 9.26 76.62
N PRO A 19 -23.32 9.57 77.80
CA PRO A 19 -24.64 9.03 78.29
C PRO A 19 -25.44 9.88 79.32
N ALA A 20 -26.68 9.49 79.68
CA ALA A 20 -27.20 9.55 81.06
C ALA A 20 -28.53 8.77 81.26
N SER A 21 -28.52 7.90 82.27
CA SER A 21 -29.58 7.04 82.85
C SER A 21 -30.61 7.85 83.66
N SER A 22 -31.89 7.47 83.83
CA SER A 22 -32.40 6.45 84.77
C SER A 22 -33.96 6.50 84.87
N PRO A 23 -34.62 5.50 85.50
CA PRO A 23 -36.01 5.08 85.27
C PRO A 23 -37.00 5.40 86.42
N ALA A 24 -38.30 5.37 86.15
CA ALA A 24 -39.45 5.00 87.04
C ALA A 24 -40.75 5.38 86.27
N THR A 25 -41.90 4.70 86.30
CA THR A 25 -42.64 4.09 87.41
C THR A 25 -43.67 3.10 86.81
N ALA A 26 -43.86 1.95 87.45
CA ALA A 26 -44.88 0.98 87.11
C ALA A 26 -46.28 1.39 87.65
N ALA A 27 -47.33 1.13 86.87
CA ALA A 27 -48.68 0.90 87.39
C ALA A 27 -49.43 -0.10 86.50
N ARG A 28 -50.14 -1.01 87.16
CA ARG A 28 -50.54 -2.36 86.75
C ARG A 28 -51.94 -2.41 86.11
N GLY A 29 -52.15 -3.29 85.11
CA GLY A 29 -53.50 -3.67 84.67
C GLY A 29 -53.61 -4.58 83.42
N ARG A 30 -53.61 -5.90 83.63
CA ARG A 30 -54.22 -7.01 82.81
C ARG A 30 -53.61 -7.41 81.42
N PRO A 31 -53.26 -8.71 81.22
CA PRO A 31 -53.09 -9.38 79.90
C PRO A 31 -54.32 -10.28 79.56
N PRO A 32 -54.41 -11.01 78.41
CA PRO A 32 -53.73 -10.94 77.10
C PRO A 32 -54.70 -10.96 75.88
N ILE A 33 -54.26 -10.48 74.70
CA ILE A 33 -54.75 -10.99 73.38
C ILE A 33 -53.55 -10.98 72.41
N PRO A 34 -53.01 -12.13 71.98
CA PRO A 34 -52.00 -12.17 70.93
C PRO A 34 -52.69 -12.25 69.56
N ASN A 35 -52.95 -11.10 68.93
CA ASN A 35 -53.31 -11.10 67.52
C ASN A 35 -52.03 -11.20 66.68
N SER A 36 -51.88 -12.37 66.07
CA SER A 36 -50.86 -12.75 65.11
C SER A 36 -50.78 -11.73 63.96
N THR A 37 -49.65 -11.03 63.84
CA THR A 37 -49.19 -10.45 62.57
C THR A 37 -47.67 -10.36 62.62
N LYS A 38 -46.98 -11.50 62.47
CA LYS A 38 -45.53 -11.51 62.21
C LYS A 38 -45.33 -11.24 60.72
N PRO A 39 -44.63 -10.18 60.30
CA PRO A 39 -44.18 -10.04 58.93
C PRO A 39 -42.93 -10.91 58.77
N GLN A 40 -43.12 -12.17 58.40
CA GLN A 40 -42.01 -13.05 58.06
C GLN A 40 -42.27 -13.64 56.68
N ASP A 41 -41.89 -12.90 55.62
CA ASP A 41 -41.51 -13.56 54.36
C ASP A 41 -40.69 -12.67 53.40
N ILE A 42 -39.58 -12.11 53.88
CA ILE A 42 -38.51 -11.56 53.02
C ILE A 42 -37.23 -12.41 53.16
N LEU A 43 -37.15 -13.24 54.20
CA LEU A 43 -35.97 -14.05 54.50
C LEU A 43 -35.85 -15.33 53.67
N TYR A 44 -36.90 -15.74 52.96
CA TYR A 44 -36.84 -16.92 52.07
C TYR A 44 -36.53 -16.61 50.60
N GLN A 45 -36.42 -15.34 50.20
CA GLN A 45 -36.03 -14.96 48.82
C GLN A 45 -34.51 -14.99 48.56
N LEU A 46 -33.67 -15.22 49.57
CA LEU A 46 -32.20 -15.22 49.41
C LEU A 46 -31.55 -16.60 49.33
N THR A 47 -32.32 -17.68 49.30
CA THR A 47 -31.78 -19.05 49.22
C THR A 47 -32.20 -19.74 47.93
N GLU A 48 -32.07 -19.06 46.80
CA GLU A 48 -31.80 -19.77 45.56
C GLU A 48 -30.28 -19.80 45.36
N PRO A 49 -29.63 -20.98 45.31
CA PRO A 49 -28.25 -21.05 44.87
C PRO A 49 -28.23 -20.68 43.39
N SER A 50 -27.95 -19.41 43.08
CA SER A 50 -27.64 -18.97 41.73
C SER A 50 -26.43 -19.77 41.26
N ARG A 51 -26.68 -20.85 40.51
CA ARG A 51 -25.68 -21.86 40.14
C ARG A 51 -24.55 -21.31 39.27
N THR A 52 -24.66 -20.06 38.83
CA THR A 52 -23.57 -19.26 38.31
C THR A 52 -23.89 -17.80 38.59
N VAL A 53 -23.23 -17.21 39.59
CA VAL A 53 -23.09 -15.75 39.63
C VAL A 53 -22.23 -15.39 38.42
N ALA A 54 -22.86 -15.13 37.28
CA ALA A 54 -22.18 -14.61 36.10
C ALA A 54 -21.72 -13.20 36.46
N SER A 55 -20.50 -13.12 36.99
CA SER A 55 -19.88 -11.86 37.37
C SER A 55 -19.90 -10.92 36.17
N PHE A 56 -20.39 -9.69 36.37
CA PHE A 56 -20.33 -8.62 35.38
C PHE A 56 -18.88 -8.15 35.25
N GLU A 57 -18.01 -8.99 34.69
CA GLU A 57 -16.70 -8.55 34.26
C GLU A 57 -16.88 -7.63 33.04
N PRO A 58 -16.43 -6.37 33.13
CA PRO A 58 -16.54 -5.44 32.01
C PRO A 58 -15.83 -6.01 30.78
N LEU A 59 -16.41 -5.84 29.59
CA LEU A 59 -15.86 -6.43 28.37
C LEU A 59 -14.40 -6.04 28.09
N TYR A 60 -13.94 -4.88 28.59
CA TYR A 60 -12.56 -4.42 28.44
C TYR A 60 -11.53 -5.19 29.29
N THR A 61 -11.94 -5.96 30.31
CA THR A 61 -11.02 -6.84 31.06
C THR A 61 -10.69 -8.12 30.29
N ARG A 62 -11.52 -8.47 29.29
CA ARG A 62 -11.35 -9.65 28.45
C ARG A 62 -10.35 -9.37 27.34
N ARG A 63 -9.28 -10.18 27.28
CA ARG A 63 -8.26 -10.11 26.19
C ARG A 63 -8.86 -10.22 24.78
N GLY A 64 -9.92 -11.03 24.63
CA GLY A 64 -10.61 -11.20 23.34
C GLY A 64 -11.26 -9.91 22.80
N PHE A 65 -11.71 -9.01 23.67
CA PHE A 65 -12.29 -7.72 23.27
C PHE A 65 -11.23 -6.83 22.62
N TRP A 66 -10.03 -6.75 23.21
CA TRP A 66 -8.90 -6.01 22.63
C TRP A 66 -8.39 -6.66 21.34
N ALA A 67 -8.39 -7.99 21.24
CA ALA A 67 -8.01 -8.69 20.02
C ALA A 67 -9.00 -8.37 18.88
N ALA A 68 -10.31 -8.46 19.12
CA ALA A 68 -11.34 -8.12 18.15
C ALA A 68 -11.28 -6.66 17.72
N GLN A 69 -10.95 -5.74 18.65
CA GLN A 69 -10.82 -4.31 18.36
C GLN A 69 -9.53 -3.95 17.60
N SER A 70 -8.42 -4.64 17.87
CA SER A 70 -7.13 -4.37 17.24
C SER A 70 -6.97 -5.01 15.87
N LEU A 71 -7.67 -6.12 15.60
CA LEU A 71 -7.64 -6.81 14.31
C LEU A 71 -7.96 -5.91 13.10
N PRO A 72 -9.05 -5.11 13.07
CA PRO A 72 -9.33 -4.21 11.95
C PRO A 72 -8.28 -3.11 11.81
N ILE A 73 -7.74 -2.61 12.93
CA ILE A 73 -6.68 -1.59 12.93
C ILE A 73 -5.38 -2.18 12.35
N ALA A 74 -5.00 -3.37 12.78
CA ALA A 74 -3.83 -4.08 12.27
C ALA A 74 -3.97 -4.39 10.78
N ALA A 75 -5.16 -4.82 10.33
CA ALA A 75 -5.44 -5.06 8.92
C ALA A 75 -5.27 -3.78 8.09
N LEU A 76 -5.79 -2.65 8.56
CA LEU A 76 -5.60 -1.35 7.90
C LEU A 76 -4.14 -0.92 7.86
N LEU A 77 -3.37 -1.15 8.92
CA LEU A 77 -1.94 -0.82 8.96
C LEU A 77 -1.13 -1.69 7.99
N VAL A 78 -1.40 -3.00 7.94
CA VAL A 78 -0.78 -3.90 6.97
C VAL A 78 -1.14 -3.50 5.55
N PHE A 79 -2.42 -3.21 5.29
CA PHE A 79 -2.88 -2.77 3.98
C PHE A 79 -2.27 -1.43 3.57
N ALA A 80 -2.23 -0.45 4.46
CA ALA A 80 -1.63 0.86 4.21
C ALA A 80 -0.12 0.73 3.96
N GLY A 81 0.59 -0.05 4.79
CA GLY A 81 2.01 -0.34 4.61
C GLY A 81 2.29 -1.04 3.28
N TRP A 82 1.48 -2.03 2.92
CA TRP A 82 1.57 -2.71 1.62
C TRP A 82 1.32 -1.75 0.46
N LYS A 83 0.30 -0.89 0.55
CA LYS A 83 -0.03 0.07 -0.51
C LYS A 83 1.05 1.15 -0.66
N ILE A 84 1.66 1.61 0.44
CA ILE A 84 2.81 2.52 0.39
C ILE A 84 4.02 1.84 -0.24
N ARG A 85 4.31 0.58 0.14
CA ARG A 85 5.40 -0.19 -0.46
C ARG A 85 5.19 -0.39 -1.96
N ARG A 86 3.95 -0.70 -2.37
CA ARG A 86 3.56 -0.85 -3.78
C ARG A 86 3.72 0.47 -4.54
N ALA A 87 3.19 1.57 -4.01
CA ALA A 87 3.34 2.89 -4.61
C ALA A 87 4.81 3.31 -4.76
N ARG A 88 5.68 2.94 -3.81
CA ARG A 88 7.13 3.19 -3.91
C ARG A 88 7.83 2.35 -4.99
N LEU A 89 7.36 1.12 -5.22
CA LEU A 89 7.87 0.29 -6.32
C LEU A 89 7.41 0.86 -7.65
N ASP A 90 6.11 1.18 -7.77
CA ASP A 90 5.52 1.78 -8.95
C ASP A 90 6.15 3.14 -9.29
N ASP A 91 6.45 3.99 -8.30
CA ASP A 91 7.12 5.28 -8.48
C ASP A 91 8.57 5.09 -8.99
N ARG A 92 9.31 4.10 -8.50
CA ARG A 92 10.65 3.79 -9.03
C ARG A 92 10.59 3.31 -10.47
N GLU A 93 9.61 2.46 -10.80
CA GLU A 93 9.39 1.99 -12.17
C GLU A 93 8.95 3.15 -13.08
N ALA A 94 8.04 4.01 -12.62
CA ALA A 94 7.58 5.17 -13.36
C ALA A 94 8.73 6.16 -13.63
N ARG A 95 9.60 6.41 -12.65
CA ARG A 95 10.80 7.24 -12.83
C ARG A 95 11.77 6.62 -13.83
N ARG A 96 11.99 5.30 -13.78
CA ARG A 96 12.86 4.60 -14.75
C ARG A 96 12.29 4.68 -16.16
N ILE A 97 11.00 4.39 -16.32
CA ILE A 97 10.30 4.48 -17.61
C ILE A 97 10.34 5.91 -18.13
N GLY A 98 10.09 6.90 -17.26
CA GLY A 98 10.16 8.31 -17.62
C GLY A 98 11.56 8.73 -18.08
N ALA A 99 12.62 8.29 -17.40
CA ALA A 99 14.00 8.55 -17.80
C ALA A 99 14.33 7.91 -19.16
N LEU A 100 13.96 6.65 -19.37
CA LEU A 100 14.15 5.95 -20.67
C LEU A 100 13.38 6.62 -21.80
N GLN A 101 12.16 7.08 -21.54
CA GLN A 101 11.37 7.83 -22.53
C GLN A 101 12.02 9.18 -22.87
N HIS A 102 12.56 9.87 -21.87
CA HIS A 102 13.26 11.14 -22.10
C HIS A 102 14.52 10.94 -22.93
N GLU A 103 15.34 9.94 -22.60
CA GLU A 103 16.54 9.57 -23.37
C GLU A 103 16.18 9.19 -24.81
N ALA A 104 15.13 8.37 -25.00
CA ALA A 104 14.67 8.00 -26.34
C ALA A 104 14.16 9.21 -27.14
N ALA A 105 13.47 10.17 -26.49
CA ALA A 105 12.98 11.37 -27.13
C ALA A 105 14.11 12.34 -27.52
N GLU A 106 15.11 12.48 -26.65
CA GLU A 106 16.32 13.29 -26.90
C GLU A 106 17.14 12.72 -28.07
N LEU A 107 17.37 11.40 -28.08
CA LEU A 107 18.07 10.74 -29.19
C LEU A 107 17.27 10.82 -30.49
N MET A 108 15.93 10.71 -30.44
CA MET A 108 15.10 10.89 -31.63
C MET A 108 15.16 12.33 -32.16
N HIS A 109 15.30 13.32 -31.27
CA HIS A 109 15.51 14.71 -31.67
C HIS A 109 16.86 14.90 -32.36
N ASN A 110 17.93 14.29 -31.84
CA ASN A 110 19.26 14.30 -32.46
C ASN A 110 19.25 13.62 -33.83
N LEU A 111 18.56 12.48 -33.96
CA LEU A 111 18.43 11.76 -35.23
C LEU A 111 17.78 12.61 -36.34
N ARG A 112 16.84 13.49 -35.97
CA ARG A 112 16.19 14.43 -36.88
C ARG A 112 17.06 15.64 -37.22
N ARG A 113 18.19 15.83 -36.54
CA ARG A 113 19.13 16.92 -36.78
C ARG A 113 20.20 16.50 -37.80
N ASP A 114 20.51 17.38 -38.75
CA ASP A 114 21.29 17.04 -39.96
C ASP A 114 22.81 17.00 -39.76
N ASP A 115 23.28 17.12 -38.51
CA ASP A 115 24.67 17.43 -38.19
C ASP A 115 25.49 16.20 -37.75
N ALA A 116 24.86 15.02 -37.59
CA ALA A 116 25.51 13.84 -37.03
C ALA A 116 26.42 13.11 -38.04
N SER A 117 27.58 12.63 -37.57
CA SER A 117 28.41 11.74 -38.37
C SER A 117 27.70 10.41 -38.62
N PRO A 118 28.02 9.67 -39.71
CA PRO A 118 27.37 8.40 -39.99
C PRO A 118 27.41 7.40 -38.83
N ARG A 119 28.55 7.35 -38.14
CA ARG A 119 28.76 6.48 -36.98
C ARG A 119 27.85 6.84 -35.80
N GLU A 120 27.80 8.12 -35.46
CA GLU A 120 26.93 8.61 -34.38
C GLU A 120 25.47 8.36 -34.71
N TYR A 121 25.06 8.58 -35.96
CA TYR A 121 23.70 8.35 -36.41
C TYR A 121 23.24 6.90 -36.21
N TYR A 122 24.01 5.89 -36.67
CA TYR A 122 23.61 4.48 -36.47
C TYR A 122 23.70 4.04 -35.00
N ALA A 123 24.64 4.61 -34.23
CA ALA A 123 24.73 4.36 -32.80
C ALA A 123 23.50 4.92 -32.06
N GLU A 124 23.10 6.16 -32.35
CA GLU A 124 21.89 6.77 -31.78
C GLU A 124 20.62 6.05 -32.25
N ALA A 125 20.53 5.70 -33.54
CA ALA A 125 19.40 5.00 -34.13
C ALA A 125 19.18 3.63 -33.47
N SER A 126 20.24 2.82 -33.36
CA SER A 126 20.18 1.52 -32.69
C SER A 126 19.86 1.67 -31.20
N ARG A 127 20.40 2.70 -30.53
CA ARG A 127 20.09 3.01 -29.13
C ARG A 127 18.61 3.34 -28.93
N VAL A 128 17.99 4.14 -29.81
CA VAL A 128 16.54 4.43 -29.73
C VAL A 128 15.72 3.14 -29.87
N VAL A 129 16.08 2.26 -30.81
CA VAL A 129 15.40 0.96 -30.97
C VAL A 129 15.49 0.14 -29.68
N ARG A 130 16.68 0.05 -29.09
CA ARG A 130 16.92 -0.67 -27.83
C ARG A 130 16.10 -0.11 -26.66
N LEU A 131 16.07 1.22 -26.51
CA LEU A 131 15.30 1.91 -25.47
C LEU A 131 13.80 1.70 -25.67
N LYS A 132 13.30 1.86 -26.90
CA LYS A 132 11.88 1.61 -27.23
C LYS A 132 11.49 0.16 -26.98
N ALA A 133 12.33 -0.80 -27.35
CA ALA A 133 12.06 -2.22 -27.11
C ALA A 133 12.02 -2.54 -25.62
N ALA A 134 12.95 -2.00 -24.83
CA ALA A 134 12.94 -2.14 -23.38
C ALA A 134 11.66 -1.53 -22.75
N LEU A 135 11.19 -0.39 -23.28
CA LEU A 135 9.93 0.23 -22.88
C LEU A 135 8.70 -0.61 -23.24
N ALA A 136 8.67 -1.17 -24.46
CA ALA A 136 7.58 -2.03 -24.92
C ALA A 136 7.55 -3.37 -24.17
N SER A 137 8.71 -3.87 -23.74
CA SER A 137 8.85 -5.11 -22.98
C SER A 137 8.51 -4.97 -21.50
N ARG A 138 7.71 -3.98 -21.07
CA ARG A 138 7.39 -3.60 -19.66
C ARG A 138 7.18 -4.77 -18.66
N ASN A 139 6.73 -5.93 -19.12
CA ASN A 139 6.48 -7.12 -18.30
C ASN A 139 7.72 -8.02 -18.08
N ARG A 140 8.76 -7.87 -18.89
CA ARG A 140 10.03 -8.57 -18.81
C ARG A 140 11.09 -7.50 -18.59
N ALA A 141 11.79 -7.52 -17.46
CA ALA A 141 12.84 -6.54 -17.17
C ALA A 141 14.03 -6.74 -18.13
N VAL A 142 13.89 -6.29 -19.38
CA VAL A 142 14.90 -6.39 -20.42
C VAL A 142 15.81 -5.18 -20.30
N ASP A 143 17.10 -5.43 -20.08
CA ASP A 143 18.12 -4.38 -20.11
C ASP A 143 18.19 -3.79 -21.54
N PRO A 144 18.04 -2.47 -21.73
CA PRO A 144 18.22 -1.83 -23.04
C PRO A 144 19.54 -2.22 -23.71
N ASN A 145 20.61 -2.46 -22.95
CA ASN A 145 21.91 -2.83 -23.53
C ASN A 145 21.95 -4.27 -24.05
N ALA A 146 21.06 -5.14 -23.59
CA ALA A 146 20.97 -6.54 -24.01
C ALA A 146 20.01 -6.74 -25.19
N VAL A 147 19.31 -5.69 -25.65
CA VAL A 147 18.40 -5.79 -26.78
C VAL A 147 19.18 -5.86 -28.09
N ASP A 148 19.04 -6.98 -28.80
CA ASP A 148 19.49 -7.15 -30.18
C ASP A 148 18.35 -6.88 -31.18
N ALA A 149 18.68 -6.96 -32.48
CA ALA A 149 17.72 -6.76 -33.56
C ALA A 149 16.55 -7.74 -33.51
N GLU A 150 16.81 -9.01 -33.18
CA GLU A 150 15.76 -10.04 -33.18
C GLU A 150 14.81 -9.86 -31.99
N THR A 151 15.36 -9.61 -30.80
CA THR A 151 14.58 -9.30 -29.59
C THR A 151 13.70 -8.08 -29.80
N ALA A 152 14.22 -7.03 -30.44
CA ALA A 152 13.42 -5.86 -30.79
C ALA A 152 12.33 -6.20 -31.81
N ALA A 153 12.65 -6.95 -32.86
CA ALA A 153 11.66 -7.37 -33.87
C ALA A 153 10.55 -8.25 -33.28
N GLU A 154 10.87 -9.16 -32.36
CA GLU A 154 9.90 -9.95 -31.61
C GLU A 154 9.03 -9.09 -30.70
N THR A 155 9.64 -8.12 -30.00
CA THR A 155 8.93 -7.23 -29.07
C THR A 155 7.86 -6.41 -29.80
N PHE A 156 8.18 -5.87 -30.98
CA PHE A 156 7.26 -5.07 -31.80
C PHE A 156 6.43 -5.90 -32.79
N LYS A 157 6.61 -7.23 -32.84
CA LYS A 157 5.93 -8.13 -33.78
C LYS A 157 6.05 -7.67 -35.23
N LEU A 158 7.26 -7.31 -35.64
CA LEU A 158 7.53 -6.77 -36.98
C LEU A 158 7.31 -7.81 -38.07
N ASP A 159 6.87 -7.32 -39.24
CA ASP A 159 6.80 -8.12 -40.46
C ASP A 159 8.21 -8.48 -40.96
N THR A 160 8.28 -9.40 -41.91
CA THR A 160 9.56 -9.93 -42.43
C THR A 160 10.44 -8.85 -43.07
N ASP A 161 9.85 -7.82 -43.70
CA ASP A 161 10.63 -6.73 -44.31
C ASP A 161 11.16 -5.78 -43.25
N SER A 162 10.31 -5.33 -42.32
CA SER A 162 10.72 -4.49 -41.19
C SER A 162 11.77 -5.16 -40.31
N ARG A 163 11.65 -6.48 -40.05
CA ARG A 163 12.67 -7.28 -39.36
C ARG A 163 14.01 -7.24 -40.10
N LYS A 164 14.02 -7.41 -41.43
CA LYS A 164 15.26 -7.35 -42.23
C LYS A 164 15.88 -5.96 -42.20
N ARG A 165 15.08 -4.89 -42.30
CA ARG A 165 15.57 -3.51 -42.20
C ARG A 165 16.19 -3.24 -40.83
N LEU A 166 15.54 -3.69 -39.76
CA LEU A 166 16.03 -3.53 -38.40
C LEU A 166 17.32 -4.33 -38.16
N ARG A 167 17.42 -5.54 -38.71
CA ARG A 167 18.66 -6.33 -38.67
C ARG A 167 19.81 -5.61 -39.40
N ARG A 168 19.57 -5.09 -40.60
CA ARG A 168 20.57 -4.33 -41.37
C ARG A 168 21.05 -3.09 -40.61
N LEU A 169 20.17 -2.40 -39.88
CA LEU A 169 20.53 -1.25 -39.06
C LEU A 169 21.53 -1.63 -37.95
N PHE A 170 21.31 -2.76 -37.27
CA PHE A 170 22.23 -3.24 -36.24
C PHE A 170 23.55 -3.73 -36.84
N GLU A 171 23.51 -4.48 -37.93
CA GLU A 171 24.71 -4.91 -38.68
C GLU A 171 25.56 -3.69 -39.09
N GLN A 172 24.92 -2.63 -39.58
CA GLN A 172 25.60 -1.41 -39.99
C GLN A 172 26.20 -0.66 -38.79
N ASN A 173 25.50 -0.56 -37.66
CA ASN A 173 26.07 -0.02 -36.43
C ASN A 173 27.32 -0.80 -35.99
N ASP A 174 27.25 -2.14 -36.02
CA ASP A 174 28.35 -2.99 -35.60
C ASP A 174 29.54 -2.85 -36.57
N GLU A 175 29.29 -2.78 -37.89
CA GLU A 175 30.30 -2.48 -38.89
C GLU A 175 31.02 -1.16 -38.61
N TRP A 176 30.29 -0.08 -38.29
CA TRP A 176 30.89 1.20 -37.92
C TRP A 176 31.64 1.18 -36.59
N GLN A 177 31.26 0.28 -35.67
CA GLN A 177 31.95 0.12 -34.39
C GLN A 177 33.31 -0.58 -34.58
N TYR A 178 33.39 -1.55 -35.49
CA TYR A 178 34.59 -2.37 -35.70
C TYR A 178 35.50 -1.92 -36.87
N SER A 179 34.98 -1.21 -37.88
CA SER A 179 35.74 -0.88 -39.10
C SER A 179 36.70 0.31 -38.96
N GLY A 180 36.67 1.01 -37.83
CA GLY A 180 37.48 2.21 -37.60
C GLY A 180 37.08 3.39 -38.50
N THR A 181 37.56 4.58 -38.14
CA THR A 181 37.08 5.88 -38.65
C THR A 181 37.34 6.16 -40.14
N HIS A 182 37.98 5.23 -40.86
CA HIS A 182 38.64 5.50 -42.14
C HIS A 182 37.94 4.89 -43.38
N ASN A 183 36.91 4.05 -43.23
CA ASN A 183 36.42 3.21 -44.32
C ASN A 183 34.95 3.42 -44.74
N GLY A 184 34.38 4.62 -44.56
CA GLY A 184 33.03 4.87 -45.05
C GLY A 184 32.79 6.30 -45.54
N PRO A 185 31.72 6.52 -46.31
CA PRO A 185 31.38 7.84 -46.85
C PRO A 185 31.21 8.82 -45.70
N GLY A 186 31.88 9.97 -45.75
CA GLY A 186 31.89 10.95 -44.66
C GLY A 186 30.52 11.57 -44.31
N ARG A 187 29.47 11.24 -45.07
CA ARG A 187 28.08 11.70 -44.85
C ARG A 187 27.08 10.59 -45.18
N ILE A 188 25.99 10.53 -44.41
CA ILE A 188 24.84 9.65 -44.69
C ILE A 188 24.01 10.21 -45.84
N SER A 189 23.56 9.34 -46.74
CA SER A 189 22.61 9.70 -47.79
C SER A 189 21.24 10.07 -47.19
N PRO A 190 20.60 11.17 -47.63
CA PRO A 190 19.32 11.61 -47.05
C PRO A 190 18.20 10.57 -47.20
N GLU A 191 18.25 9.70 -48.21
CA GLU A 191 17.29 8.61 -48.43
C GLU A 191 17.40 7.56 -47.34
N ASN A 192 18.61 7.04 -47.11
CA ASN A 192 18.84 6.03 -46.08
C ASN A 192 18.52 6.56 -44.67
N ARG A 193 18.73 7.86 -44.46
CA ARG A 193 18.33 8.53 -43.22
C ARG A 193 16.81 8.51 -43.04
N ARG A 194 16.05 8.88 -44.08
CA ARG A 194 14.59 8.85 -44.06
C ARG A 194 14.08 7.43 -43.81
N ASP A 195 14.67 6.44 -44.47
CA ASP A 195 14.28 5.03 -44.30
C ASP A 195 14.48 4.55 -42.85
N VAL A 196 15.60 4.91 -42.23
CA VAL A 196 15.88 4.58 -40.82
C VAL A 196 14.95 5.32 -39.87
N LEU A 197 14.70 6.61 -40.10
CA LEU A 197 13.76 7.40 -39.30
C LEU A 197 12.35 6.82 -39.38
N GLU A 198 11.88 6.52 -40.58
CA GLU A 198 10.57 5.91 -40.82
C GLU A 198 10.45 4.56 -40.10
N LEU A 199 11.49 3.72 -40.20
CA LEU A 199 11.54 2.44 -39.48
C LEU A 199 11.37 2.65 -37.97
N ILE A 200 12.13 3.59 -37.38
CA ILE A 200 12.09 3.85 -35.94
C ILE A 200 10.75 4.47 -35.49
N GLU A 201 10.14 5.31 -36.32
CA GLU A 201 8.83 5.92 -36.05
C GLU A 201 7.68 4.90 -36.07
N ASN A 202 7.82 3.86 -36.88
CA ASN A 202 6.85 2.77 -37.01
C ASN A 202 6.96 1.72 -35.89
N LEU A 203 7.98 1.77 -35.02
CA LEU A 203 8.09 0.91 -33.83
C LEU A 203 7.16 1.42 -32.72
N LYS A 204 6.01 0.76 -32.53
CA LYS A 204 5.00 1.05 -31.50
C LYS A 204 4.43 -0.21 -30.87
#